data_AF-A0A3L8D7G2-F1
#
_entry.id   AF-A0A3L8D7G2-F1
#
_cell.length_a   1.000
_cell.length_b   1.000
_cell.length_c   1.000
_cell.angle_alpha   90.00
_cell.angle_beta   90.00
_cell.angle_gamma   90.00
#
_symmetry.space_group_name_H-M   'P 1'
#
loop_
_entity.id
_entity.type
_entity.pdbx_description
1 polymer ?
#
loop_
_entity_poly.entity_id
_entity_poly.type
_entity_poly.pdbx_seq_one_letter_code
_entity_poly.pdbx_strand_id
1 'polypeptide(L)'
;MSRLPLGSSNAVLSSDRDAGNVENGNKGKGLVGGLDGEKPEGRVLVLYTGGTIGMMRNELGALVPVANAFVKNLRRYPQLYDREYAEKRFGAMGPLVLPMSAIDNRRVVYSVLEYSKLNDSSNMNMTDWIRIANDIK
;
A
#
# COMPACT_ATOMS: atom_id res chain seq x y z
N MET A 1 52.72 4.29 35.79
CA MET A 1 52.45 3.51 37.03
C MET A 1 52.55 4.48 38.20
N SER A 2 51.51 4.57 39.03
CA SER A 2 51.47 5.41 40.25
C SER A 2 50.65 4.67 41.31
N ARG A 3 50.98 4.79 42.61
CA ARG A 3 50.46 3.90 43.68
C ARG A 3 49.83 4.67 44.85
N LEU A 4 48.58 4.29 45.19
CA LEU A 4 48.04 4.09 46.56
C LEU A 4 47.97 5.33 47.51
N PRO A 5 47.40 5.24 48.75
CA PRO A 5 46.53 4.20 49.37
C PRO A 5 45.21 4.75 50.03
N LEU A 6 44.53 3.86 50.77
CA LEU A 6 43.29 3.97 51.55
C LEU A 6 43.33 4.86 52.83
N GLY A 7 42.13 5.21 53.32
CA GLY A 7 41.66 4.97 54.71
C GLY A 7 40.16 4.58 54.64
N SER A 8 39.69 3.44 55.19
CA SER A 8 39.48 3.06 56.61
C SER A 8 38.38 3.90 57.29
N SER A 9 37.15 3.37 57.50
CA SER A 9 36.71 2.49 58.64
C SER A 9 36.02 3.29 59.76
N ASN A 10 34.95 2.91 60.46
CA ASN A 10 33.92 1.82 60.47
C ASN A 10 32.57 2.47 60.96
N ALA A 11 31.39 1.86 61.20
CA ALA A 11 30.87 0.48 61.31
C ALA A 11 29.46 0.40 60.61
N VAL A 12 28.57 -0.62 60.58
CA VAL A 12 28.05 -1.69 61.50
C VAL A 12 27.34 -1.11 62.76
N LEU A 13 26.05 -1.36 63.09
CA LEU A 13 25.28 -2.63 63.14
C LEU A 13 23.74 -2.50 62.99
N SER A 14 23.16 -3.45 62.23
CA SER A 14 21.89 -4.21 62.41
C SER A 14 20.66 -3.67 63.17
N SER A 15 19.45 -3.91 62.64
CA SER A 15 18.60 -5.05 63.08
C SER A 15 17.31 -5.21 62.26
N ASP A 16 16.77 -6.43 62.25
CA ASP A 16 15.79 -6.95 61.30
C ASP A 16 14.31 -6.69 61.66
N ARG A 17 13.44 -6.76 60.65
CA ARG A 17 12.11 -7.37 60.79
C ARG A 17 11.53 -7.83 59.46
N ASP A 18 10.53 -8.72 59.54
CA ASP A 18 10.20 -9.72 58.53
C ASP A 18 8.72 -9.64 58.04
N ALA A 19 8.44 -10.40 56.96
CA ALA A 19 7.15 -10.83 56.44
C ALA A 19 6.21 -9.80 55.77
N GLY A 20 5.80 -10.12 54.53
CA GLY A 20 4.79 -9.37 53.76
C GLY A 20 4.67 -9.86 52.31
N ASN A 21 3.82 -10.86 52.07
CA ASN A 21 3.57 -11.46 50.74
C ASN A 21 2.40 -10.75 50.01
N VAL A 22 2.15 -11.17 48.75
CA VAL A 22 0.89 -11.09 47.97
C VAL A 22 0.84 -10.08 46.79
N GLU A 23 1.03 -10.66 45.60
CA GLU A 23 0.33 -10.41 44.31
C GLU A 23 0.84 -9.51 43.15
N ASN A 24 0.81 -10.18 41.98
CA ASN A 24 0.35 -9.74 40.64
C ASN A 24 0.90 -8.45 40.00
N GLY A 25 1.85 -8.66 39.08
CA GLY A 25 2.27 -7.68 38.07
C GLY A 25 2.61 -8.34 36.73
N ASN A 26 1.62 -8.96 36.06
CA ASN A 26 1.82 -9.70 34.79
C ASN A 26 2.19 -8.77 33.61
N LYS A 27 3.47 -8.38 33.51
CA LYS A 27 4.02 -7.64 32.37
C LYS A 27 4.34 -8.57 31.20
N GLY A 28 3.29 -9.09 30.57
CA GLY A 28 3.41 -9.78 29.29
C GLY A 28 4.09 -8.90 28.25
N LYS A 29 5.07 -9.46 27.52
CA LYS A 29 5.73 -8.79 26.38
C LYS A 29 4.77 -8.72 25.19
N GLY A 30 3.85 -7.76 25.22
CA GLY A 30 3.00 -7.43 24.08
C GLY A 30 3.84 -6.87 22.93
N LEU A 31 4.00 -7.66 21.86
CA LEU A 31 4.55 -7.20 20.58
C LEU A 31 3.52 -6.32 19.86
N VAL A 32 3.36 -5.07 20.31
CA VAL A 32 2.47 -4.10 19.67
C VAL A 32 3.23 -3.35 18.58
N GLY A 33 3.48 -4.04 17.46
CA GLY A 33 3.96 -3.45 16.23
C GLY A 33 2.83 -2.68 15.53
N GLY A 34 2.72 -1.40 15.82
CA GLY A 34 1.67 -0.49 15.37
C GLY A 34 1.51 0.64 16.39
N LEU A 35 1.20 1.88 16.01
CA LEU A 35 0.48 2.29 14.80
C LEU A 35 1.29 3.29 13.97
N ASP A 36 1.81 2.86 12.82
CA ASP A 36 1.94 3.79 11.69
C ASP A 36 0.51 4.14 11.27
N GLY A 37 0.07 5.37 11.51
CA GLY A 37 -1.31 5.79 11.23
C GLY A 37 -1.64 5.56 9.75
N GLU A 38 -2.60 4.68 9.46
CA GLU A 38 -2.94 4.26 8.09
C GLU A 38 -3.44 5.49 7.30
N LYS A 39 -2.54 6.09 6.52
CA LYS A 39 -2.84 7.31 5.74
C LYS A 39 -4.07 7.06 4.86
N PRO A 40 -5.00 8.03 4.76
CA PRO A 40 -6.27 7.81 4.09
C PRO A 40 -6.09 7.31 2.65
N GLU A 41 -6.87 6.31 2.26
CA GLU A 41 -6.89 5.83 0.89
C GLU A 41 -7.89 6.64 0.04
N GLY A 42 -7.56 6.87 -1.22
CA GLY A 42 -8.48 7.18 -2.30
C GLY A 42 -8.77 5.92 -3.09
N ARG A 43 -10.03 5.70 -3.47
CA ARG A 43 -10.43 4.56 -4.30
C ARG A 43 -11.04 5.07 -5.60
N VAL A 44 -10.48 4.63 -6.72
CA VAL A 44 -10.85 5.09 -8.07
C VAL A 44 -11.18 3.89 -8.95
N LEU A 45 -12.30 3.97 -9.67
CA LEU A 45 -12.62 3.04 -10.76
C LEU A 45 -12.24 3.67 -12.08
N VAL A 46 -11.37 3.00 -12.85
CA VAL A 46 -10.96 3.41 -14.19
C VAL A 46 -11.75 2.56 -15.19
N LEU A 47 -12.76 3.16 -15.81
CA LEU A 47 -13.50 2.54 -16.93
C LEU A 47 -12.65 2.66 -18.19
N TYR A 48 -12.08 1.54 -18.66
CA TYR A 48 -11.27 1.51 -19.88
C TYR A 48 -12.11 1.02 -21.07
N THR A 49 -12.56 1.99 -21.88
CA THR A 49 -13.50 1.81 -22.99
C THR A 49 -12.83 1.56 -24.35
N GLY A 50 -11.51 1.79 -24.44
CA GLY A 50 -10.73 1.69 -25.67
C GLY A 50 -9.93 2.95 -25.99
N GLY A 51 -9.90 3.33 -27.27
CA GLY A 51 -9.04 4.38 -27.81
C GLY A 51 -7.57 3.97 -27.91
N THR A 52 -6.76 4.83 -28.55
CA THR A 52 -5.35 4.57 -28.87
C THR A 52 -4.44 4.38 -27.66
N ILE A 53 -4.82 4.87 -26.47
CA ILE A 53 -4.03 4.82 -25.23
C ILE A 53 -3.65 3.41 -24.76
N GLY A 54 -4.46 2.39 -25.11
CA GLY A 54 -4.18 0.98 -24.82
C GLY A 54 -4.02 0.10 -26.06
N MET A 55 -3.88 0.69 -27.25
CA MET A 55 -3.57 -0.06 -28.46
C MET A 55 -2.08 -0.44 -28.51
N MET A 56 -1.80 -1.61 -29.06
CA MET A 56 -0.43 -2.10 -29.31
C MET A 56 -0.15 -2.07 -30.81
N ARG A 57 1.12 -1.92 -31.22
CA ARG A 57 1.50 -2.19 -32.62
C ARG A 57 1.59 -3.69 -32.86
N ASN A 58 1.00 -4.16 -33.96
CA ASN A 58 1.21 -5.52 -34.45
C ASN A 58 2.48 -5.62 -35.32
N GLU A 59 2.77 -6.80 -35.85
CA GLU A 59 3.94 -7.08 -36.72
C GLU A 59 3.94 -6.26 -38.02
N LEU A 60 2.76 -5.84 -38.50
CA LEU A 60 2.59 -4.95 -39.65
C LEU A 60 2.69 -3.45 -39.27
N GLY A 61 3.08 -3.15 -38.03
CA GLY A 61 3.22 -1.79 -37.49
C GLY A 61 1.91 -1.07 -37.16
N ALA A 62 0.75 -1.64 -37.50
CA ALA A 62 -0.57 -1.06 -37.29
C ALA A 62 -0.98 -1.09 -35.82
N LEU A 63 -1.66 -0.04 -35.34
CA LEU A 63 -2.24 0.00 -33.99
C LEU A 63 -3.50 -0.86 -33.93
N VAL A 64 -3.56 -1.79 -32.99
CA VAL A 64 -4.70 -2.67 -32.74
C VAL A 64 -5.04 -2.73 -31.25
N PRO A 65 -6.32 -2.82 -30.87
CA PRO A 65 -6.72 -3.09 -29.49
C PRO A 65 -6.30 -4.51 -29.08
N VAL A 66 -5.69 -4.67 -27.91
CA VAL A 66 -5.26 -5.99 -27.40
C VAL A 66 -5.77 -6.16 -25.97
N ALA A 67 -6.62 -7.16 -25.77
CA ALA A 67 -7.28 -7.39 -24.49
C ALA A 67 -6.29 -7.59 -23.33
N ASN A 68 -6.54 -6.92 -22.22
CA ASN A 68 -5.74 -6.84 -21.00
C ASN A 68 -4.33 -6.25 -21.19
N ALA A 69 -3.94 -5.77 -22.39
CA ALA A 69 -2.61 -5.21 -22.61
C ALA A 69 -2.40 -3.91 -21.82
N PHE A 70 -3.44 -3.07 -21.74
CA PHE A 70 -3.42 -1.85 -20.94
C PHE A 70 -3.13 -2.14 -19.46
N VAL A 71 -3.92 -3.01 -18.82
CA VAL A 71 -3.72 -3.39 -17.40
C VAL A 71 -2.37 -4.06 -17.14
N LYS A 72 -1.91 -4.92 -18.07
CA LYS A 72 -0.56 -5.53 -18.00
C LYS A 72 0.56 -4.50 -18.10
N ASN A 73 0.38 -3.44 -18.90
CA ASN A 73 1.35 -2.36 -19.02
C ASN A 73 1.35 -1.43 -17.80
N LEU A 74 0.20 -1.12 -17.21
CA LEU A 74 0.14 -0.33 -15.96
C LEU A 74 1.00 -0.93 -14.84
N ARG A 75 0.96 -2.26 -14.67
CA ARG A 75 1.79 -2.99 -13.67
C ARG A 75 3.30 -2.97 -13.95
N ARG A 76 3.75 -2.50 -15.12
CA ARG A 76 5.17 -2.38 -15.50
C ARG A 76 5.76 -1.00 -15.21
N TYR A 77 4.93 0.00 -14.92
CA TYR A 77 5.34 1.39 -14.75
C TYR A 77 5.37 1.75 -13.26
N PRO A 78 6.55 1.95 -12.63
CA PRO A 78 6.63 2.23 -11.19
C PRO A 78 5.86 3.49 -10.79
N GLN A 79 5.78 4.50 -11.66
CA GLN A 79 5.01 5.72 -11.44
C GLN A 79 3.48 5.53 -11.47
N LEU A 80 3.00 4.36 -11.89
CA LEU A 80 1.58 3.96 -11.91
C LEU A 80 1.29 2.75 -11.00
N TYR A 81 2.32 2.03 -10.55
CA TYR A 81 2.16 0.84 -9.71
C TYR A 81 3.27 0.71 -8.67
N ASP A 82 2.96 1.10 -7.43
CA ASP A 82 3.70 0.74 -6.22
C ASP A 82 3.48 -0.75 -5.92
N ARG A 83 4.31 -1.58 -6.57
CA ARG A 83 4.24 -3.03 -6.50
C ARG A 83 4.41 -3.56 -5.08
N GLU A 84 5.36 -3.03 -4.33
CA GLU A 84 5.69 -3.52 -2.99
C GLU A 84 4.54 -3.28 -2.01
N TYR A 85 3.93 -2.09 -2.04
CA TYR A 85 2.74 -1.81 -1.25
C TYR A 85 1.55 -2.66 -1.69
N ALA A 86 1.30 -2.76 -3.00
CA ALA A 86 0.16 -3.49 -3.54
C ALA A 86 0.22 -4.99 -3.23
N GLU A 87 1.37 -5.64 -3.47
CA GLU A 87 1.57 -7.07 -3.17
C GLU A 87 1.48 -7.34 -1.65
N LYS A 88 2.02 -6.45 -0.80
CA LYS A 88 1.94 -6.58 0.67
C LYS A 88 0.52 -6.35 1.23
N ARG A 89 -0.26 -5.42 0.67
CA ARG A 89 -1.58 -5.00 1.21
C ARG A 89 -2.76 -5.76 0.59
N PHE A 90 -2.63 -6.21 -0.66
CA PHE A 90 -3.72 -6.82 -1.44
C PHE A 90 -3.33 -8.09 -2.23
N GLY A 91 -2.05 -8.48 -2.25
CA GLY A 91 -1.55 -9.61 -3.04
C GLY A 91 -1.36 -9.30 -4.53
N ALA A 92 -0.70 -10.20 -5.26
CA ALA A 92 -0.27 -9.99 -6.65
C ALA A 92 -1.41 -9.63 -7.63
N MET A 93 -2.59 -10.24 -7.46
CA MET A 93 -3.77 -9.97 -8.31
C MET A 93 -4.68 -8.86 -7.74
N GLY A 94 -4.27 -8.18 -6.66
CA GLY A 94 -5.00 -7.05 -6.09
C GLY A 94 -5.06 -5.81 -7.00
N PRO A 95 -5.77 -4.75 -6.59
CA PRO A 95 -5.85 -3.49 -7.35
C PRO A 95 -4.48 -2.86 -7.59
N LEU A 96 -4.44 -1.94 -8.55
CA LEU A 96 -3.28 -1.09 -8.77
C LEU A 96 -3.23 -0.02 -7.68
N VAL A 97 -2.03 0.47 -7.37
CA VAL A 97 -1.82 1.48 -6.32
C VAL A 97 -0.79 2.47 -6.83
N LEU A 98 -1.11 3.76 -6.85
CA LEU A 98 -0.12 4.78 -7.17
C LEU A 98 0.91 4.91 -6.03
N PRO A 99 2.19 5.20 -6.33
CA PRO A 99 3.16 5.62 -5.33
C PRO A 99 2.64 6.78 -4.48
N MET A 100 3.14 6.88 -3.24
CA MET A 100 2.82 8.03 -2.40
C MET A 100 3.46 9.30 -2.99
N SER A 101 2.63 10.25 -3.40
CA SER A 101 3.06 11.59 -3.76
C SER A 101 3.65 12.30 -2.54
N ALA A 102 4.71 13.10 -2.73
CA ALA A 102 5.28 13.91 -1.67
C ALA A 102 4.38 15.09 -1.25
N ILE A 103 3.40 15.44 -2.08
CA ILE A 103 2.45 16.54 -1.88
C ILE A 103 1.17 16.01 -1.21
N ASP A 104 0.73 14.81 -1.57
CA ASP A 104 -0.56 14.26 -1.16
C ASP A 104 -0.43 13.31 0.04
N ASN A 105 -1.07 13.66 1.16
CA ASN A 105 -1.19 12.77 2.32
C ASN A 105 -2.19 11.61 2.13
N ARG A 106 -2.59 11.32 0.87
CA ARG A 106 -3.60 10.32 0.51
C ARG A 106 -3.04 9.38 -0.55
N ARG A 107 -3.05 8.06 -0.29
CA ARG A 107 -2.60 7.04 -1.27
C ARG A 107 -3.77 6.66 -2.18
N VAL A 108 -3.56 6.59 -3.49
CA VAL A 108 -4.62 6.22 -4.45
C VAL A 108 -4.51 4.74 -4.83
N VAL A 109 -5.53 3.98 -4.46
CA VAL A 109 -5.79 2.60 -4.90
C VAL A 109 -6.80 2.66 -6.05
N TYR A 110 -6.56 1.93 -7.14
CA TYR A 110 -7.45 1.96 -8.30
C TYR A 110 -7.62 0.61 -8.99
N SER A 111 -8.84 0.37 -9.46
CA SER A 111 -9.23 -0.80 -10.24
C SER A 111 -9.50 -0.38 -11.67
N VAL A 112 -9.10 -1.19 -12.65
CA VAL A 112 -9.42 -0.97 -14.07
C VAL A 112 -10.50 -1.96 -14.49
N LEU A 113 -11.64 -1.45 -14.95
CA LEU A 113 -12.68 -2.24 -15.60
C LEU A 113 -12.52 -2.08 -17.12
N GLU A 114 -11.95 -3.11 -17.75
CA GLU A 114 -11.77 -3.14 -19.20
C GLU A 114 -13.04 -3.62 -19.91
N TYR A 115 -13.53 -2.83 -20.87
CA TYR A 115 -14.72 -3.17 -21.64
C TYR A 115 -14.42 -4.28 -22.67
N SER A 116 -15.33 -5.26 -22.76
CA SER A 116 -15.23 -6.40 -23.69
C SER A 116 -15.17 -6.02 -25.17
N LYS A 117 -15.67 -4.84 -25.54
CA LYS A 117 -15.50 -4.20 -26.85
C LYS A 117 -14.74 -2.91 -26.65
N LEU A 118 -13.46 -2.90 -27.03
CA LEU A 118 -12.63 -1.70 -27.05
C LEU A 118 -12.97 -0.90 -28.32
N ASN A 119 -13.70 0.21 -28.14
CA ASN A 119 -14.06 1.12 -29.24
C ASN A 119 -12.89 2.07 -29.54
N ASP A 120 -12.80 2.59 -30.76
CA ASP A 120 -12.17 3.90 -30.96
C ASP A 120 -13.20 5.00 -30.65
N SER A 121 -12.74 6.18 -30.20
CA SER A 121 -13.65 7.26 -29.78
C SER A 121 -14.49 7.82 -30.94
N SER A 122 -13.94 7.76 -32.16
CA SER A 122 -14.64 8.04 -33.42
C SER A 122 -15.87 7.14 -33.67
N ASN A 123 -15.89 5.94 -33.07
CA ASN A 123 -16.91 4.91 -33.25
C ASN A 123 -17.86 4.78 -32.05
N MET A 124 -17.76 5.66 -31.04
CA MET A 124 -18.66 5.67 -29.89
C MET A 124 -20.03 6.25 -30.25
N ASN A 125 -21.10 5.58 -29.82
CA ASN A 125 -22.48 6.00 -30.03
C ASN A 125 -23.22 6.20 -28.69
N MET A 126 -24.46 6.70 -28.74
CA MET A 126 -25.23 7.02 -27.54
C MET A 126 -25.43 5.83 -26.58
N THR A 127 -25.49 4.59 -27.09
CA THR A 127 -25.61 3.40 -26.24
C THR A 127 -24.32 3.07 -25.46
N ASP A 128 -23.15 3.38 -26.02
CA ASP A 128 -21.87 3.29 -25.29
C ASP A 128 -21.83 4.32 -24.14
N TRP A 129 -22.31 5.55 -24.39
CA TRP A 129 -22.39 6.60 -23.36
C TRP A 129 -23.40 6.27 -22.26
N ILE A 130 -24.57 5.72 -22.59
CA ILE A 130 -25.55 5.23 -21.62
C ILE A 130 -24.96 4.10 -20.76
N ARG A 131 -24.18 3.19 -21.36
CA ARG A 131 -23.48 2.14 -20.61
C ARG A 131 -22.49 2.72 -19.61
N ILE A 132 -21.64 3.67 -20.04
CA ILE A 132 -20.67 4.35 -19.16
C ILE A 132 -21.40 5.05 -17.99
N ALA A 133 -22.52 5.72 -18.26
CA ALA A 133 -23.31 6.38 -17.23
C ALA A 133 -23.94 5.40 -16.21
N ASN A 134 -24.32 4.19 -16.65
CA ASN A 134 -24.83 3.14 -15.75
C ASN A 134 -23.70 2.49 -14.92
N ASP A 135 -22.50 2.33 -15.48
CA ASP A 135 -21.34 1.74 -14.77
C ASP A 135 -20.72 2.69 -13.71
N ILE A 136 -21.17 3.96 -13.65
CA ILE A 136 -20.74 4.99 -12.68
C ILE A 136 -21.71 5.13 -11.48
N LYS A 137 -22.92 4.57 -11.59
CA LYS A 137 -24.09 4.90 -10.76
C LYS A 137 -24.25 4.06 -9.49
#